data_AF-A0A7V4Y5G1-F1
#
_entry.id   AF-A0A7V4Y5G1-F1
#
_cell.length_a   1.000
_cell.length_b   1.000
_cell.length_c   1.000
_cell.angle_alpha   90.00
_cell.angle_beta   90.00
_cell.angle_gamma   90.00
#
_symmetry.space_group_name_H-M   'P 1'
#
loop_
_entity.id
_entity.type
_entity.pdbx_description
1 polymer ?
#
loop_
_entity_poly.entity_id
_entity_poly.type
_entity_poly.pdbx_seq_one_letter_code
_entity_poly.pdbx_strand_id
1 'polypeptide(L)'
;MCCPFFPFCSLFSVLGECPEVREELLEAYAILTAMGPTYFWFQWEELVKIGESFGLEHGEAKKAIHQMVVGAAKTFFTSNLTSEEIMDLIPLRPLAEEEGLIKSIYRSRLESLYRKLKS
;
A
#
# COMPACT_ATOMS: atom_id res chain seq x y z
N MET A 1 -15.41 12.99 -2.64
CA MET A 1 -16.49 13.98 -2.40
C MET A 1 -17.00 13.75 -0.99
N CYS A 2 -16.71 14.66 -0.05
CA CYS A 2 -17.25 14.59 1.31
C CYS A 2 -18.69 15.12 1.32
N CYS A 3 -19.59 14.40 1.98
CA CYS A 3 -21.00 14.74 2.10
C CYS A 3 -21.19 15.94 3.05
N PRO A 4 -22.09 16.92 2.76
CA PRO A 4 -22.26 18.14 3.56
C PRO A 4 -22.98 17.94 4.92
N PHE A 5 -23.29 16.70 5.32
CA PHE A 5 -24.20 16.42 6.45
C PHE A 5 -23.54 15.97 7.77
N PHE A 6 -22.23 15.74 7.83
CA PHE A 6 -21.55 15.33 9.07
C PHE A 6 -20.61 16.43 9.60
N PRO A 7 -20.93 17.10 10.72
CA PRO A 7 -20.14 18.22 11.26
C PRO A 7 -18.72 17.81 11.67
N PHE A 8 -18.50 16.52 11.97
CA PHE A 8 -17.21 15.98 12.41
C PHE A 8 -16.20 15.72 11.28
N CYS A 9 -16.62 15.61 10.01
CA CYS A 9 -15.67 15.37 8.91
C CYS A 9 -14.69 16.54 8.72
N SER A 10 -15.12 17.76 9.03
CA SER A 10 -14.26 18.95 9.01
C SER A 10 -13.14 18.91 10.07
N LEU A 11 -13.38 18.23 11.20
CA LEU A 11 -12.38 18.06 12.26
C LEU A 11 -11.29 17.08 11.83
N PHE A 12 -11.65 16.02 11.10
CA PHE A 12 -10.73 14.95 10.71
C PHE A 12 -9.98 15.19 9.39
N SER A 13 -10.31 16.24 8.63
CA SER A 13 -9.71 16.48 7.32
C SER A 13 -8.19 16.72 7.36
N VAL A 14 -7.65 17.12 8.52
CA VAL A 14 -6.18 17.27 8.73
C VAL A 14 -5.46 15.92 8.71
N LEU A 15 -6.16 14.83 9.04
CA LEU A 15 -5.60 13.47 9.09
C LEU A 15 -5.70 12.74 7.74
N GLY A 16 -6.36 13.32 6.75
CA GLY A 16 -6.55 12.75 5.42
C GLY A 16 -8.02 12.72 4.99
N GLU A 17 -8.32 11.89 4.00
CA GLU A 17 -9.68 11.71 3.52
C GLU A 17 -10.52 10.88 4.50
N CYS A 18 -11.78 11.28 4.67
CA CYS A 18 -12.76 10.55 5.49
C CYS A 18 -13.89 10.07 4.57
N PRO A 19 -13.74 8.91 3.90
CA PRO A 19 -14.77 8.38 3.01
C PRO A 19 -15.97 7.86 3.82
N GLU A 20 -17.17 8.21 3.38
CA GLU A 20 -18.40 7.58 3.83
C GLU A 20 -18.60 6.27 3.06
N VAL A 21 -18.78 5.17 3.79
CA VAL A 21 -18.86 3.83 3.21
C VAL A 21 -20.07 3.11 3.78
N ARG A 22 -20.64 2.20 2.99
CA ARG A 22 -21.74 1.34 3.46
C ARG A 22 -21.25 0.45 4.59
N GLU A 23 -22.08 0.26 5.61
CA GLU A 23 -21.74 -0.49 6.82
C GLU A 23 -21.22 -1.90 6.50
N GLU A 24 -21.84 -2.58 5.53
CA GLU A 24 -21.45 -3.93 5.11
C GLU A 24 -20.07 -4.04 4.45
N LEU A 25 -19.40 -2.91 4.20
CA LEU A 25 -18.05 -2.80 3.64
C LEU A 25 -17.00 -2.35 4.68
N LEU A 26 -17.38 -2.04 5.91
CA LEU A 26 -16.47 -1.49 6.92
C LEU A 26 -15.27 -2.41 7.18
N GLU A 27 -15.49 -3.72 7.33
CA GLU A 27 -14.40 -4.67 7.58
C GLU A 27 -13.45 -4.75 6.38
N ALA A 28 -13.96 -4.58 5.16
CA ALA A 28 -13.14 -4.57 3.96
C ALA A 28 -12.22 -3.34 3.94
N TYR A 29 -12.74 -2.16 4.27
CA TYR A 29 -11.93 -0.95 4.42
C TYR A 29 -10.92 -1.08 5.58
N ALA A 30 -11.32 -1.64 6.71
CA ALA A 30 -10.41 -1.83 7.85
C ALA A 30 -9.21 -2.70 7.45
N ILE A 31 -9.43 -3.82 6.75
CA ILE A 31 -8.34 -4.68 6.28
C ILE A 31 -7.51 -3.96 5.21
N LEU A 32 -8.13 -3.37 4.19
CA LEU A 32 -7.39 -2.85 3.04
C LEU A 32 -6.65 -1.53 3.34
N THR A 33 -7.26 -0.60 4.08
CA THR A 33 -6.72 0.76 4.25
C THR A 33 -6.22 1.04 5.66
N ALA A 34 -6.88 0.53 6.70
CA ALA A 34 -6.40 0.76 8.08
C ALA A 34 -5.23 -0.17 8.43
N MET A 35 -5.31 -1.46 8.08
CA MET A 35 -4.22 -2.42 8.27
C MET A 35 -3.25 -2.45 7.09
N GLY A 36 -3.65 -1.95 5.91
CA GLY A 36 -2.85 -1.90 4.68
C GLY A 36 -1.38 -1.50 4.86
N PRO A 37 -1.07 -0.40 5.57
CA PRO A 37 0.32 0.02 5.80
C PRO A 37 1.21 -1.07 6.41
N THR A 38 0.65 -1.92 7.27
CA THR A 38 1.40 -3.00 7.95
C THR A 38 1.92 -4.05 6.98
N TYR A 39 1.32 -4.16 5.79
CA TYR A 39 1.75 -5.11 4.78
C TYR A 39 3.06 -4.68 4.12
N PHE A 40 3.36 -3.39 4.13
CA PHE A 40 4.49 -2.82 3.39
C PHE A 40 5.63 -2.34 4.27
N TRP A 41 5.37 -1.90 5.51
CA TRP A 41 6.39 -1.30 6.36
C TRP A 41 7.64 -2.16 6.54
N PHE A 42 7.49 -3.46 6.81
CA PHE A 42 8.64 -4.35 6.97
C PHE A 42 9.40 -4.56 5.66
N GLN A 43 8.72 -4.48 4.51
CA GLN A 43 9.37 -4.60 3.19
C GLN A 43 10.20 -3.35 2.88
N TRP A 44 9.66 -2.17 3.15
CA TRP A 44 10.39 -0.91 2.96
C TRP A 44 11.61 -0.82 3.88
N GLU A 45 11.46 -1.22 5.14
CA GLU A 45 12.56 -1.28 6.10
C GLU A 45 13.66 -2.25 5.63
N GLU A 46 13.29 -3.39 5.07
CA GLU A 46 14.27 -4.33 4.52
C GLU A 46 15.04 -3.74 3.33
N LEU A 47 14.36 -2.99 2.45
CA LEU A 47 15.03 -2.28 1.35
C LEU A 47 16.03 -1.22 1.85
N VAL A 48 15.71 -0.53 2.95
CA VAL A 48 16.65 0.42 3.58
C VAL A 48 17.90 -0.32 4.05
N LYS A 49 17.75 -1.44 4.78
CA LYS A 49 18.88 -2.25 5.26
C LYS A 49 19.73 -2.83 4.13
N ILE A 50 19.09 -3.27 3.04
CA ILE A 50 19.81 -3.73 1.85
C ILE A 50 20.62 -2.57 1.25
N GLY A 51 20.04 -1.37 1.15
CA GLY A 51 20.75 -0.17 0.71
C GLY A 51 21.97 0.17 1.56
N GLU A 52 21.85 0.07 2.88
CA GLU A 52 22.98 0.23 3.82
C GLU A 52 24.06 -0.83 3.59
N SER A 53 23.66 -2.08 3.32
CA SER A 53 24.61 -3.16 3.01
C SER A 53 25.40 -2.92 1.73
N PHE A 54 24.88 -2.10 0.82
CA PHE A 54 25.57 -1.63 -0.39
C PHE A 54 26.44 -0.40 -0.16
N GLY A 55 26.45 0.16 1.06
CA GLY A 55 27.28 1.29 1.46
C GLY A 55 26.56 2.65 1.51
N LEU A 56 25.23 2.69 1.37
CA LEU A 56 24.46 3.93 1.57
C LEU A 56 24.41 4.31 3.05
N GLU A 57 24.42 5.61 3.33
CA GLU A 57 24.12 6.10 4.68
C GLU A 57 22.62 5.91 4.99
N HIS A 58 22.26 5.66 6.25
CA HIS A 58 20.89 5.38 6.67
C HIS A 58 19.88 6.43 6.18
N GLY A 59 20.19 7.71 6.39
CA GLY A 59 19.36 8.83 5.96
C GLY A 59 19.20 8.91 4.44
N GLU A 60 20.28 8.66 3.70
CA GLU A 60 20.26 8.56 2.23
C GLU A 60 19.37 7.41 1.75
N ALA A 61 19.57 6.20 2.27
CA ALA A 61 18.78 5.02 1.92
C ALA A 61 17.29 5.23 2.20
N LYS A 62 16.95 5.73 3.39
CA LYS A 62 15.57 6.03 3.78
C LYS A 62 14.92 7.05 2.84
N LYS A 63 15.64 8.11 2.49
CA LYS A 63 15.14 9.14 1.55
C LYS A 63 14.91 8.55 0.15
N ALA A 64 15.85 7.76 -0.35
CA ALA A 64 15.76 7.12 -1.66
C ALA A 64 14.57 6.15 -1.74
N ILE A 65 14.41 5.26 -0.74
CA ILE A 65 13.29 4.32 -0.69
C ILE A 65 11.94 5.06 -0.56
N HIS A 66 11.86 6.10 0.25
CA HIS A 66 10.63 6.92 0.35
C HIS A 66 10.24 7.55 -1.00
N GLN A 67 11.19 8.17 -1.69
CA GLN A 67 10.93 8.77 -3.01
C GLN A 67 10.54 7.72 -4.05
N MET A 68 11.19 6.55 -4.04
CA MET A 68 10.85 5.43 -4.91
C MET A 68 9.42 4.94 -4.66
N VAL A 69 9.01 4.72 -3.40
CA VAL A 69 7.64 4.28 -3.05
C VAL A 69 6.59 5.30 -3.50
N VAL A 70 6.81 6.59 -3.22
CA VAL A 70 5.90 7.66 -3.65
C VAL A 70 5.79 7.71 -5.17
N GLY A 71 6.91 7.63 -5.89
CA GLY A 71 6.94 7.61 -7.34
C GLY A 71 6.22 6.39 -7.93
N ALA A 72 6.50 5.20 -7.41
CA ALA A 72 5.88 3.95 -7.85
C ALA A 72 4.36 3.96 -7.63
N ALA A 73 3.90 4.36 -6.44
CA ALA A 73 2.48 4.47 -6.13
C ALA A 73 1.80 5.51 -7.04
N LYS A 74 2.42 6.68 -7.24
CA LYS A 74 1.90 7.71 -8.15
C LYS A 74 1.77 7.18 -9.58
N THR A 75 2.80 6.54 -10.12
CA THR A 75 2.74 5.95 -11.47
C THR A 75 1.62 4.92 -11.56
N PHE A 76 1.51 4.02 -10.58
CA PHE A 76 0.52 2.95 -10.60
C PHE A 76 -0.92 3.45 -10.56
N PHE A 77 -1.23 4.44 -9.73
CA PHE A 77 -2.60 4.91 -9.50
C PHE A 77 -3.04 6.12 -10.34
N THR A 78 -2.09 6.89 -10.88
CA THR A 78 -2.40 8.18 -11.54
C THR A 78 -1.96 8.27 -13.00
N SER A 79 -1.24 7.28 -13.53
CA SER A 79 -0.94 7.22 -14.96
C SER A 79 -2.16 6.74 -15.76
N ASN A 80 -2.13 6.95 -17.08
CA ASN A 80 -3.12 6.41 -18.00
C ASN A 80 -2.77 5.00 -18.52
N LEU A 81 -1.80 4.34 -17.89
CA LEU A 81 -1.34 3.01 -18.27
C LEU A 81 -2.15 1.94 -17.55
N THR A 82 -2.28 0.79 -18.20
CA THR A 82 -2.82 -0.42 -17.57
C THR A 82 -1.81 -1.00 -16.57
N SER A 83 -2.29 -1.82 -15.65
CA SER A 83 -1.42 -2.53 -14.70
C SER A 83 -0.36 -3.38 -15.42
N GLU A 84 -0.70 -3.98 -16.58
CA GLU A 84 0.26 -4.78 -17.37
C GLU A 84 1.37 -3.90 -17.95
N GLU A 85 1.01 -2.78 -18.58
CA GLU A 85 1.97 -1.81 -19.11
C GLU A 85 2.87 -1.24 -18.01
N ILE A 86 2.32 -0.95 -16.82
CA ILE A 86 3.11 -0.47 -15.67
C ILE A 86 4.13 -1.51 -15.23
N MET A 87 3.72 -2.79 -15.14
CA MET A 87 4.61 -3.88 -14.74
C MET A 87 5.70 -4.19 -15.77
N ASP A 88 5.53 -3.72 -17.02
CA ASP A 88 6.49 -3.86 -18.12
C ASP A 88 7.43 -2.65 -18.29
N LEU A 89 7.21 -1.55 -17.53
CA LEU A 89 8.07 -0.35 -17.61
C LEU A 89 9.54 -0.61 -17.27
N ILE A 90 9.83 -1.64 -16.48
CA ILE A 90 11.18 -2.01 -16.05
C ILE A 90 11.45 -3.46 -16.47
N PRO A 91 12.37 -3.72 -17.42
CA PRO A 91 12.57 -5.06 -17.97
C PRO A 91 13.22 -6.04 -16.97
N LEU A 92 13.94 -5.52 -15.97
CA LEU A 92 14.60 -6.33 -14.95
C LEU A 92 13.76 -6.38 -13.66
N ARG A 93 13.27 -7.56 -13.30
CA ARG A 93 12.39 -7.79 -12.15
C ARG A 93 12.96 -8.89 -11.23
N PRO A 94 13.86 -8.55 -10.30
CA PRO A 94 14.57 -9.54 -9.47
C PRO A 94 13.68 -10.43 -8.60
N LEU A 95 12.42 -10.05 -8.36
CA LEU A 95 11.45 -10.78 -7.51
C LEU A 95 10.29 -11.40 -8.31
N ALA A 96 10.42 -11.54 -9.64
CA ALA A 96 9.31 -11.99 -10.48
C ALA A 96 8.89 -13.45 -10.19
N GLU A 97 9.84 -14.31 -9.82
CA GLU A 97 9.59 -15.73 -9.53
C GLU A 97 8.75 -15.89 -8.24
N GLU A 98 8.90 -14.99 -7.27
CA GLU A 98 8.20 -15.01 -5.99
C GLU A 98 6.82 -14.33 -6.03
N GLU A 99 6.46 -13.65 -7.12
CA GLU A 99 5.22 -12.86 -7.20
C GLU A 99 3.96 -13.71 -6.91
N GLY A 100 3.94 -14.94 -7.42
CA GLY A 100 2.85 -15.89 -7.18
C GLY A 100 2.70 -16.25 -5.70
N LEU A 101 3.82 -16.46 -5.01
CA LEU A 101 3.84 -16.74 -3.57
C LEU A 101 3.33 -15.55 -2.77
N ILE A 102 3.81 -14.35 -3.07
CA ILE A 102 3.37 -13.11 -2.38
C ILE A 102 1.85 -12.93 -2.53
N LYS A 103 1.33 -13.07 -3.76
CA LYS A 103 -0.12 -13.02 -4.03
C LYS A 103 -0.90 -14.07 -3.23
N SER A 104 -0.36 -15.29 -3.12
CA SER A 104 -0.99 -16.37 -2.33
C SER A 104 -1.05 -16.04 -0.85
N ILE A 105 -0.01 -15.42 -0.28
CA ILE A 105 0.05 -15.03 1.12
C ILE A 105 -1.02 -13.98 1.41
N TYR A 106 -1.14 -12.95 0.55
CA TYR A 106 -2.18 -11.94 0.66
C TYR A 106 -3.58 -12.54 0.65
N ARG A 107 -3.90 -13.36 -0.36
CA ARG A 107 -5.23 -14.01 -0.46
C ARG A 107 -5.53 -14.86 0.77
N SER A 108 -4.61 -15.76 1.12
CA SER A 108 -4.78 -16.67 2.25
C SER A 108 -5.01 -15.94 3.57
N ARG A 109 -4.17 -14.95 3.89
CA ARG A 109 -4.24 -14.24 5.18
C ARG A 109 -5.39 -13.25 5.25
N LEU A 110 -5.56 -12.41 4.22
CA LEU A 110 -6.53 -11.33 4.25
C LEU A 110 -7.95 -11.83 4.06
N GLU A 111 -8.20 -12.81 3.17
CA GLU A 111 -9.53 -13.39 3.03
C GLU A 111 -9.94 -14.19 4.27
N SER A 112 -9.00 -14.91 4.90
CA SER A 112 -9.26 -15.61 6.15
C SER A 112 -9.62 -14.63 7.27
N LEU A 113 -8.89 -13.51 7.38
CA LEU A 113 -9.19 -12.47 8.36
C LEU A 113 -10.55 -11.80 8.09
N TYR A 114 -10.84 -11.46 6.83
CA TYR A 114 -12.11 -10.84 6.46
C TYR A 114 -13.31 -11.71 6.85
N ARG A 115 -13.25 -13.02 6.59
CA ARG A 115 -14.31 -13.95 6.99
C ARG A 115 -14.51 -14.02 8.51
N LYS A 116 -13.45 -13.87 9.30
CA LYS A 116 -13.53 -13.84 10.77
C LYS A 116 -14.11 -12.56 11.33
N LEU A 117 -13.94 -11.42 10.64
CA LEU A 117 -14.49 -10.14 11.07
C LEU A 117 -15.96 -9.97 10.69
N LYS A 118 -16.41 -10.64 9.62
CA LYS A 118 -17.81 -10.65 9.15
C LYS A 118 -18.75 -11.56 9.95
N SER A 119 -18.22 -12.45 10.80
CA SER A 119 -18.98 -13.50 11.50
C SER A 119 -19.56 -13.04 12.83
#